data_AF-A0A1F3E8J9-F1
#
_entry.id   AF-A0A1F3E8J9-F1
#
_cell.length_a   1.000
_cell.length_b   1.000
_cell.length_c   1.000
_cell.angle_alpha   90.00
_cell.angle_beta   90.00
_cell.angle_gamma   90.00
#
_symmetry.space_group_name_H-M   'P 1'
#
loop_
_entity.id
_entity.type
_entity.pdbx_description
1 polymer ?
#
loop_
_entity_poly.entity_id
_entity_poly.type
_entity_poly.pdbx_seq_one_letter_code
_entity_poly.pdbx_strand_id
1 'polypeptide(L)'
;MKIIKSLLTLGLILFITEIFGQELPATYQPMLNEIVTNFKTIRTGNTIKEGKSTLSVINENKIALRIDHQKRVKNLTFITKLDAENKLYWIPANQLTIDMVNKYEEDLTEIFESMLELSEKKSKE
;
A
#
# COMPACT_ATOMS: atom_id res chain seq x y z
N MET A 1 -24.32 23.04 -44.32
CA MET A 1 -23.93 21.81 -43.61
C MET A 1 -22.53 21.38 -44.05
N LYS A 2 -21.45 21.78 -43.37
CA LYS A 2 -20.09 21.21 -43.58
C LYS A 2 -19.07 21.51 -42.45
N ILE A 3 -19.43 22.28 -41.42
CA ILE A 3 -18.50 22.69 -40.34
C ILE A 3 -18.66 21.84 -39.06
N ILE A 4 -19.78 21.13 -38.89
CA ILE A 4 -20.09 20.42 -37.63
C ILE A 4 -19.34 19.07 -37.51
N LYS A 5 -18.75 18.54 -38.58
CA LYS A 5 -18.06 17.24 -38.53
C LYS A 5 -16.61 17.31 -38.05
N SER A 6 -16.02 18.50 -37.90
CA SER A 6 -14.61 18.62 -37.52
C SER A 6 -14.39 18.84 -36.01
N LEU A 7 -15.44 19.03 -35.22
CA LEU A 7 -15.32 19.24 -33.76
C LEU A 7 -15.26 17.93 -32.95
N LEU A 8 -15.55 16.79 -33.57
CA LEU A 8 -15.65 15.49 -32.90
C LEU A 8 -14.31 14.73 -32.81
N THR A 9 -13.25 15.23 -33.44
CA THR A 9 -11.92 14.59 -33.45
C THR A 9 -10.92 15.26 -32.50
N LEU A 10 -11.29 16.34 -31.80
CA LEU A 10 -10.44 17.04 -30.82
C LEU A 10 -10.80 16.77 -29.35
N GLY A 11 -11.80 15.93 -29.07
CA GLY A 11 -12.33 15.71 -27.73
C GLY A 11 -11.90 14.41 -27.05
N LEU A 12 -10.90 13.69 -27.58
CA LEU A 12 -10.49 12.37 -27.05
C LEU A 12 -9.00 12.27 -26.70
N ILE A 13 -8.42 13.38 -26.25
CA ILE A 13 -7.14 13.37 -25.56
C ILE A 13 -7.40 14.17 -24.29
N LEU A 14 -7.17 13.55 -23.12
CA LEU A 14 -7.11 14.09 -21.75
C LEU A 14 -7.89 13.27 -20.71
N PHE A 15 -7.77 11.94 -20.74
CA PHE A 15 -7.86 11.12 -19.53
C PHE A 15 -6.62 10.24 -19.38
N ILE A 16 -5.45 10.88 -19.46
CA ILE A 16 -4.20 10.30 -18.90
C ILE A 16 -3.92 11.07 -17.62
N THR A 17 -4.87 11.08 -16.68
CA THR A 17 -4.60 11.52 -15.31
C THR A 17 -3.87 10.38 -14.62
N GLU A 18 -2.55 10.49 -14.63
CA GLU A 18 -1.60 9.91 -13.67
C GLU A 18 -2.04 8.60 -13.00
N ILE A 19 -1.61 7.46 -13.56
CA ILE A 19 -1.68 6.12 -12.93
C ILE A 19 -0.72 6.02 -11.71
N PHE A 20 -0.38 7.14 -11.06
CA PHE A 20 0.61 7.21 -9.97
C PHE A 20 0.02 7.78 -8.69
N GLY A 21 -1.06 7.16 -8.25
CA GLY A 21 -1.62 7.34 -6.92
C GLY A 21 -2.78 6.38 -6.71
N GLN A 22 -2.59 5.09 -7.01
CA GLN A 22 -3.64 4.13 -6.72
C GLN A 22 -3.94 4.15 -5.22
N GLU A 23 -5.15 4.52 -4.86
CA GLU A 23 -5.62 4.47 -3.48
C GLU A 23 -5.61 3.03 -2.98
N LEU A 24 -5.08 2.84 -1.77
CA LEU A 24 -5.22 1.57 -1.07
C LEU A 24 -6.68 1.42 -0.57
N PRO A 25 -7.12 0.18 -0.30
CA PRO A 25 -8.35 -0.04 0.45
C PRO A 25 -8.43 0.83 1.70
N ALA A 26 -9.62 1.35 2.00
CA ALA A 26 -9.80 2.33 3.09
C ALA A 26 -9.34 1.79 4.45
N THR A 27 -9.41 0.47 4.66
CA THR A 27 -8.95 -0.21 5.87
C THR A 27 -7.44 -0.20 6.03
N TYR A 28 -6.66 -0.05 4.95
CA TYR A 28 -5.20 -0.16 5.02
C TYR A 28 -4.56 1.09 5.60
N GLN A 29 -5.14 2.27 5.36
CA GLN A 29 -4.61 3.52 5.89
C GLN A 29 -4.46 3.50 7.42
N PRO A 30 -5.51 3.21 8.21
CA PRO A 30 -5.38 3.13 9.66
C PRO A 30 -4.48 1.96 10.09
N MET A 31 -4.57 0.78 9.48
CA MET A 31 -3.73 -0.37 9.85
C MET A 31 -2.24 -0.08 9.68
N LEU A 32 -1.83 0.46 8.54
CA LEU A 32 -0.41 0.78 8.28
C LEU A 32 0.11 1.89 9.20
N ASN A 33 -0.72 2.90 9.49
CA ASN A 33 -0.39 3.95 10.45
C ASN A 33 -0.18 3.39 11.86
N GLU A 34 -1.06 2.49 12.30
CA GLU A 34 -0.98 1.89 13.63
C GLU A 34 0.22 0.95 13.75
N ILE A 35 0.48 0.12 12.73
CA ILE A 35 1.70 -0.70 12.65
C ILE A 35 2.94 0.17 12.79
N VAL A 36 3.08 1.23 11.99
CA VAL A 36 4.26 2.12 12.07
C VAL A 36 4.38 2.76 13.44
N THR A 37 3.26 3.10 14.07
CA THR A 37 3.22 3.64 15.44
C THR A 37 3.71 2.60 16.46
N ASN A 38 3.25 1.36 16.38
CA ASN A 38 3.69 0.26 17.24
C ASN A 38 5.20 0.02 17.12
N PHE A 39 5.75 0.08 15.89
CA PHE A 39 7.19 -0.06 15.67
C PHE A 39 8.06 1.03 16.29
N LYS A 40 7.49 2.18 16.70
CA LYS A 40 8.24 3.21 17.44
C LYS A 40 8.60 2.76 18.86
N THR A 41 7.87 1.80 19.43
CA THR A 41 8.13 1.32 20.80
C THR A 41 8.75 -0.08 20.85
N ILE A 42 8.70 -0.83 19.75
CA ILE A 42 9.35 -2.15 19.64
C ILE A 42 10.88 -2.00 19.74
N ARG A 43 11.48 -2.64 20.75
CA ARG A 43 12.93 -2.57 21.00
C ARG A 43 13.76 -3.57 20.18
N THR A 44 13.13 -4.60 19.65
CA THR A 44 13.81 -5.78 19.05
C THR A 44 14.13 -5.62 17.56
N GLY A 45 13.81 -4.46 16.98
CA GLY A 45 14.11 -4.13 15.59
C GLY A 45 12.90 -3.61 14.84
N ASN A 46 13.07 -3.43 13.53
CA ASN A 46 12.08 -2.85 12.65
C ASN A 46 11.35 -3.90 11.79
N THR A 47 11.38 -5.16 12.19
CA THR A 47 10.77 -6.28 11.45
C THR A 47 10.03 -7.22 12.38
N ILE A 48 8.87 -7.69 11.93
CA ILE A 48 8.10 -8.78 12.55
C ILE A 48 7.82 -9.86 11.51
N LYS A 49 7.66 -11.09 11.99
CA LYS A 49 7.45 -12.27 11.15
C LYS A 49 6.32 -13.10 11.73
N GLU A 50 5.38 -13.47 10.88
CA GLU A 50 4.27 -14.37 11.19
C GLU A 50 4.15 -15.40 10.08
N GLY A 51 4.27 -16.68 10.43
CA GLY A 51 4.33 -17.78 9.45
C GLY A 51 5.32 -17.54 8.30
N LYS A 52 4.78 -17.40 7.08
CA LYS A 52 5.53 -17.16 5.85
C LYS A 52 5.60 -15.68 5.43
N SER A 53 5.04 -14.80 6.25
CA SER A 53 4.97 -13.38 5.99
C SER A 53 5.94 -12.63 6.89
N THR A 54 6.55 -11.58 6.38
CA THR A 54 7.51 -10.75 7.12
C THR A 54 7.24 -9.30 6.78
N LEU A 55 6.96 -8.49 7.80
CA LEU A 55 6.71 -7.07 7.67
C LEU A 55 7.87 -6.28 8.25
N SER A 56 8.41 -5.36 7.47
CA SER A 56 9.51 -4.49 7.87
C SER A 56 9.12 -3.02 7.70
N VAL A 57 9.24 -2.24 8.76
CA VAL A 57 9.15 -0.78 8.71
C VAL A 57 10.55 -0.25 8.38
N ILE A 58 10.79 0.08 7.11
CA ILE A 58 12.09 0.57 6.65
C ILE A 58 12.34 1.97 7.22
N ASN A 59 11.31 2.81 7.21
CA ASN A 59 11.23 4.09 7.90
C ASN A 59 9.75 4.50 8.04
N GLU A 60 9.49 5.66 8.64
CA GLU A 60 8.13 6.20 8.86
C GLU A 60 7.29 6.39 7.58
N ASN A 61 7.94 6.44 6.42
CA ASN A 61 7.34 6.68 5.11
C ASN A 61 7.43 5.45 4.19
N LYS A 62 7.92 4.31 4.67
CA LYS A 62 8.17 3.13 3.84
C LYS A 62 8.05 1.82 4.62
N ILE A 63 7.16 0.96 4.16
CA ILE A 63 6.93 -0.38 4.68
C ILE A 63 7.21 -1.40 3.56
N ALA A 64 7.84 -2.51 3.91
CA ALA A 64 8.04 -3.65 3.02
C ALA A 64 7.36 -4.89 3.61
N LEU A 65 6.55 -5.57 2.80
CA LEU A 65 5.88 -6.81 3.17
C LEU A 65 6.37 -7.93 2.25
N ARG A 66 7.06 -8.92 2.82
CA ARG A 66 7.47 -10.13 2.13
C ARG A 66 6.46 -11.24 2.42
N ILE A 67 5.93 -11.87 1.39
CA ILE A 67 4.96 -12.98 1.49
C ILE A 67 5.34 -14.13 0.57
N ASP A 68 4.96 -15.35 0.93
CA ASP A 68 4.92 -16.49 0.00
C ASP A 68 3.51 -16.57 -0.59
N HIS A 69 3.39 -16.26 -1.88
CA HIS A 69 2.12 -16.31 -2.60
C HIS A 69 2.28 -17.21 -3.84
N GLN A 70 1.45 -18.24 -3.94
CA GLN A 70 1.49 -19.22 -5.04
C GLN A 70 2.89 -19.84 -5.25
N LYS A 71 3.54 -20.25 -4.16
CA LYS A 71 4.90 -20.85 -4.15
C LYS A 71 6.00 -19.91 -4.63
N ARG A 72 5.75 -18.60 -4.67
CA ARG A 72 6.72 -17.58 -5.07
C ARG A 72 6.77 -16.50 -4.01
N VAL A 73 7.98 -16.10 -3.64
CA VAL A 73 8.18 -14.98 -2.73
C VAL A 73 7.85 -13.68 -3.48
N LYS A 74 7.00 -12.86 -2.89
CA LYS A 74 6.67 -11.50 -3.35
C LYS A 74 7.16 -10.51 -2.30
N ASN A 75 7.74 -9.40 -2.75
CA ASN A 75 8.14 -8.29 -1.91
C ASN A 75 7.30 -7.08 -2.29
N LEU A 76 6.30 -6.80 -1.49
CA LEU A 76 5.40 -5.66 -1.63
C LEU A 76 5.99 -4.46 -0.91
N THR A 77 5.76 -3.27 -1.43
CA THR A 77 6.31 -2.05 -0.86
C THR A 77 5.25 -0.97 -0.87
N PHE A 78 5.09 -0.33 0.28
CA PHE A 78 4.13 0.75 0.50
C PHE A 78 4.93 1.99 0.92
N ILE A 79 4.55 3.14 0.38
CA ILE A 79 5.18 4.42 0.69
C ILE A 79 4.10 5.46 1.00
N THR A 80 4.45 6.48 1.77
CA THR A 80 3.57 7.63 1.96
C THR A 80 3.76 8.66 0.83
N LYS A 81 2.67 9.34 0.47
CA LYS A 81 2.66 10.55 -0.37
C LYS A 81 1.82 11.64 0.31
N LEU A 82 2.06 12.88 -0.07
CA LEU A 82 1.20 14.01 0.34
C LEU A 82 -0.02 14.07 -0.57
N ASP A 83 -1.19 14.27 0.03
CA ASP A 83 -2.42 14.60 -0.69
C ASP A 83 -2.48 16.12 -0.98
N ALA A 84 -3.59 16.56 -1.59
CA ALA A 84 -3.84 17.96 -1.90
C ALA A 84 -3.92 18.87 -0.65
N GLU A 85 -4.14 18.29 0.54
CA GLU A 85 -4.21 18.98 1.83
C GLU A 85 -2.88 18.90 2.62
N ASN A 86 -1.80 18.39 2.01
CA ASN A 86 -0.51 18.10 2.65
C ASN A 86 -0.57 17.06 3.79
N LYS A 87 -1.53 16.13 3.74
CA LYS A 87 -1.59 14.98 4.64
C LYS A 87 -0.91 13.78 4.01
N LEU A 88 -0.14 13.04 4.82
CA LEU A 88 0.51 11.81 4.38
C LEU A 88 -0.52 10.67 4.30
N TYR A 89 -0.53 9.94 3.19
CA TYR A 89 -1.33 8.74 2.99
C TYR A 89 -0.51 7.65 2.30
N TRP A 90 -0.81 6.39 2.61
CA TRP A 90 -0.10 5.23 2.07
C TRP A 90 -0.56 4.89 0.66
N ILE A 91 0.41 4.53 -0.19
CA ILE A 91 0.17 4.05 -1.55
C ILE A 91 1.06 2.83 -1.85
N PRO A 92 0.69 1.98 -2.81
CA PRO A 92 1.60 0.97 -3.32
C PRO A 92 2.74 1.63 -4.10
N ALA A 93 3.98 1.17 -3.88
CA ALA A 93 5.18 1.80 -4.43
C ALA A 93 5.59 1.29 -5.82
N ASN A 94 5.00 0.20 -6.29
CA ASN A 94 5.34 -0.42 -7.58
C ASN A 94 4.18 -1.26 -8.15
N GLN A 95 4.27 -1.62 -9.43
CA GLN A 95 3.24 -2.39 -10.14
C GLN A 95 2.93 -3.73 -9.49
N LEU A 96 3.94 -4.43 -8.94
CA LEU A 96 3.71 -5.68 -8.24
C LEU A 96 2.79 -5.49 -7.03
N THR A 97 3.01 -4.43 -6.26
CA THR A 97 2.21 -4.12 -5.07
C THR A 97 0.79 -3.73 -5.49
N ILE A 98 0.66 -2.89 -6.53
CA ILE A 98 -0.62 -2.55 -7.15
C ILE A 98 -1.40 -3.81 -7.55
N ASP A 99 -0.76 -4.71 -8.31
CA ASP A 99 -1.39 -5.92 -8.82
C ASP A 99 -1.86 -6.84 -7.70
N MET A 100 -1.07 -6.93 -6.63
CA MET A 100 -1.40 -7.77 -5.47
C MET A 100 -2.57 -7.20 -4.67
N VAL A 101 -2.58 -5.87 -4.43
CA VAL A 101 -3.70 -5.20 -3.77
C VAL A 101 -4.98 -5.37 -4.58
N ASN A 102 -4.94 -5.16 -5.89
CA ASN A 102 -6.15 -5.23 -6.73
C ASN A 102 -6.74 -6.64 -6.88
N LYS A 103 -5.88 -7.67 -6.88
CA LYS A 103 -6.32 -9.05 -7.21
C LYS A 103 -6.51 -9.92 -5.97
N TYR A 104 -5.86 -9.57 -4.87
CA TYR A 104 -5.76 -10.40 -3.67
C TYR A 104 -5.91 -9.54 -2.39
N GLU A 105 -6.84 -8.57 -2.43
CA GLU A 105 -7.12 -7.66 -1.32
C GLU A 105 -7.46 -8.41 -0.03
N GLU A 106 -8.33 -9.43 -0.11
CA GLU A 106 -8.77 -10.21 1.05
C GLU A 106 -7.58 -10.92 1.73
N ASP A 107 -6.81 -11.71 0.98
CA ASP A 107 -5.58 -12.36 1.47
C ASP A 107 -4.61 -11.36 2.13
N LEU A 108 -4.43 -10.18 1.51
CA LEU A 108 -3.54 -9.15 2.04
C LEU A 108 -4.10 -8.49 3.29
N THR A 109 -5.42 -8.36 3.38
CA THR A 109 -6.10 -7.79 4.56
C THR A 109 -5.87 -8.69 5.76
N GLU A 110 -6.09 -10.00 5.62
CA GLU A 110 -5.82 -10.98 6.69
C GLU A 110 -4.35 -10.94 7.16
N ILE A 111 -3.41 -10.81 6.20
CA ILE A 111 -1.99 -10.67 6.52
C ILE A 111 -1.75 -9.37 7.31
N PHE A 112 -2.33 -8.24 6.90
CA PHE A 112 -2.14 -6.98 7.62
C PHE A 112 -2.77 -6.98 9.01
N GLU A 113 -3.95 -7.56 9.18
CA GLU A 113 -4.58 -7.73 10.49
C GLU A 113 -3.71 -8.56 11.43
N SER A 114 -3.18 -9.67 10.93
CA SER A 114 -2.25 -10.52 11.69
C SER A 114 -0.95 -9.79 12.06
N MET A 115 -0.41 -8.98 11.14
CA MET A 115 0.78 -8.17 11.43
C MET A 115 0.49 -7.03 12.41
N LEU A 116 -0.70 -6.43 12.35
CA LEU A 116 -1.14 -5.42 13.29
C LEU A 116 -1.21 -6.01 14.71
N GLU A 117 -1.90 -7.12 14.89
CA GLU A 117 -2.00 -7.82 16.18
C GLU A 117 -0.61 -8.17 16.74
N LEU A 118 0.28 -8.72 15.89
CA LEU A 118 1.64 -9.06 16.30
C LEU A 118 2.46 -7.80 16.67
N SER A 119 2.29 -6.70 15.93
CA SER A 119 2.95 -5.44 16.23
C SER A 119 2.47 -4.85 17.56
N GLU A 120 1.17 -4.92 17.86
CA GLU A 120 0.60 -4.46 19.13
C GLU A 120 1.09 -5.28 20.31
N LYS A 121 1.19 -6.60 20.13
CA LYS A 121 1.72 -7.48 21.18
C LYS A 121 3.16 -7.11 21.49
N LYS A 122 3.99 -6.97 20.46
CA LYS A 122 5.41 -6.63 20.60
C LYS A 122 5.66 -5.21 21.09
N SER A 123 4.76 -4.27 20.81
CA SER A 123 4.89 -2.88 21.26
C SER A 123 4.67 -2.72 22.77
N LYS A 124 4.03 -3.71 23.40
CA LYS A 124 3.72 -3.79 24.84
C LYS A 124 4.74 -4.62 25.65
N GLU A 125 5.70 -5.29 24.99
CA GLU A 125 6.81 -6.06 25.60
C GLU A 125 8.00 -5.16 25.97
#